data_AF-A0A503B3G6-F1
#
_entry.id   AF-A0A503B3G6-F1
#
_cell.length_a   1.000
_cell.length_b   1.000
_cell.length_c   1.000
_cell.angle_alpha   90.00
_cell.angle_beta   90.00
_cell.angle_gamma   90.00
#
_symmetry.space_group_name_H-M   'P 1'
#
loop_
_entity.id
_entity.type
_entity.pdbx_description
1 polymer ?
#
loop_
_entity_poly.entity_id
_entity_poly.type
_entity_poly.pdbx_seq_one_letter_code
_entity_poly.pdbx_strand_id
1 'polypeptide(L)' 'MVNRLQHAGALLGGDVRVGFENNLLLPDGSTAPTNASLVDTVAQLLRGFGRRIQPAASLREAAALSQR' A
#
# COMPACT_ATOMS: atom_id res chain seq x y z
N MET A 1 -8.45 -5.71 17.02
CA MET A 1 -8.92 -4.60 16.15
C MET A 1 -7.85 -4.37 15.09
N VAL A 2 -7.90 -5.13 14.00
CA VAL A 2 -6.86 -5.10 12.95
C VAL A 2 -6.99 -3.78 12.18
N ASN A 3 -5.86 -3.16 11.89
CA ASN A 3 -5.69 -1.75 11.54
C ASN A 3 -6.39 -1.35 10.22
N ARG A 4 -7.71 -1.13 10.26
CA ARG A 4 -8.55 -0.86 9.08
C ARG A 4 -8.31 0.53 8.47
N LEU A 5 -7.60 1.43 9.15
CA LEU A 5 -7.47 2.85 8.79
C LEU A 5 -6.34 3.16 7.79
N GLN A 6 -5.35 2.28 7.60
CA GLN A 6 -4.17 2.62 6.79
C GLN A 6 -4.46 2.77 5.28
N HIS A 7 -5.56 2.19 4.78
CA HIS A 7 -5.91 2.18 3.35
C HIS A 7 -6.89 3.29 2.94
N ALA A 8 -7.49 4.00 3.89
CA ALA A 8 -8.50 5.01 3.61
C ALA A 8 -7.95 6.15 2.73
N GLY A 9 -6.69 6.55 2.95
CA GLY A 9 -6.01 7.55 2.14
C GLY A 9 -5.94 7.17 0.65
N ALA A 10 -5.67 5.89 0.35
CA ALA A 10 -5.63 5.41 -1.03
C ALA A 10 -6.99 5.37 -1.72
N LEU A 11 -8.06 5.07 -0.97
CA LEU A 11 -9.42 5.11 -1.50
C LEU A 11 -9.87 6.55 -1.81
N LEU A 12 -9.41 7.53 -1.03
CA LEU A 12 -9.72 8.95 -1.19
C LEU A 12 -8.85 9.68 -2.23
N GLY A 13 -7.93 9.00 -2.90
CA GLY A 13 -7.10 9.61 -3.95
C GLY A 13 -5.60 9.65 -3.66
N GLY A 14 -5.17 9.37 -2.44
CA GLY A 14 -3.75 9.41 -2.03
C GLY A 14 -2.98 8.11 -2.27
N ASP A 15 -1.78 8.08 -1.70
CA ASP A 15 -0.89 6.91 -1.67
C ASP A 15 -1.01 6.13 -0.36
N VAL A 16 -0.48 4.90 -0.34
CA VAL A 16 -0.43 4.05 0.85
C VAL A 16 1.01 3.62 1.15
N ARG A 17 1.36 3.58 2.43
CA ARG A 17 2.62 3.00 2.94
C ARG A 17 2.29 1.72 3.71
N VAL A 18 3.05 0.67 3.46
CA VAL A 18 2.89 -0.64 4.10
C VAL A 18 4.27 -1.23 4.42
N GLY A 19 4.36 -1.99 5.50
CA GLY A 19 5.54 -2.76 5.87
C GLY A 19 5.54 -3.11 7.35
N PHE A 20 6.52 -3.90 7.78
CA PHE A 20 6.69 -4.38 9.16
C PHE A 20 6.84 -3.26 10.19
N GLU A 21 7.33 -2.10 9.78
CA GLU A 21 7.33 -0.88 10.59
C GLU A 21 5.90 -0.49 11.02
N ASN A 22 4.91 -0.74 10.18
CA ASN A 22 3.55 -0.25 10.36
C ASN A 22 2.55 -1.37 10.70
N ASN A 23 2.82 -2.60 10.29
CA ASN A 23 1.94 -3.74 10.48
C ASN A 23 2.68 -5.08 10.33
N LEU A 24 2.38 -6.03 11.20
CA LEU A 24 2.94 -7.38 11.14
C LEU A 24 1.92 -8.45 10.73
N LEU A 25 0.63 -8.10 10.58
CA LEU A 25 -0.45 -9.09 10.45
C LEU A 25 -1.12 -9.06 9.07
N LEU A 26 -1.48 -10.23 8.56
CA LEU A 26 -2.38 -10.40 7.42
C LEU A 26 -3.85 -10.16 7.81
N PRO A 27 -4.79 -10.05 6.84
CA PRO A 27 -6.19 -9.75 7.13
C PRO A 27 -6.90 -10.81 7.99
N ASP A 28 -6.43 -12.06 7.93
CA ASP A 28 -6.90 -13.17 8.76
C ASP A 28 -6.32 -13.13 10.19
N GLY A 29 -5.43 -12.19 10.49
CA GLY A 29 -4.77 -12.02 11.78
C GLY A 29 -3.48 -12.81 11.95
N SER A 30 -3.07 -13.64 10.98
CA SER A 30 -1.79 -14.34 11.01
C SER A 30 -0.61 -13.38 10.81
N THR A 31 0.58 -13.71 11.31
CA THR A 31 1.78 -12.89 11.09
C THR A 31 2.24 -13.02 9.63
N ALA A 32 2.42 -11.88 8.98
CA ALA A 32 2.94 -11.83 7.62
C ALA A 32 4.39 -12.34 7.58
N PRO A 33 4.73 -13.30 6.70
CA PRO A 33 6.06 -13.88 6.67
C PRO A 33 7.10 -12.94 6.06
N THR A 34 6.67 -11.98 5.23
CA THR A 34 7.55 -11.00 4.58
C THR A 34 6.84 -9.66 4.37
N ASN A 35 7.61 -8.58 4.22
CA ASN A 35 7.09 -7.30 3.74
C ASN A 35 6.38 -7.43 2.39
N ALA A 36 6.88 -8.30 1.49
CA ALA A 36 6.26 -8.56 0.20
C ALA A 36 4.83 -9.12 0.36
N SER A 37 4.59 -9.98 1.34
CA SER A 37 3.24 -10.52 1.62
C SER A 37 2.25 -9.41 1.99
N LEU A 38 2.70 -8.40 2.74
CA LEU A 38 1.89 -7.22 3.06
C LEU A 38 1.64 -6.37 1.82
N VAL A 39 2.68 -6.09 1.02
CA VAL A 39 2.56 -5.32 -0.22
C VAL A 39 1.58 -5.97 -1.19
N ASP A 40 1.69 -7.29 -1.39
CA ASP A 40 0.82 -8.05 -2.29
C ASP A 40 -0.63 -8.05 -1.81
N THR A 41 -0.85 -8.22 -0.51
CA THR A 41 -2.19 -8.13 0.10
C THR A 41 -2.84 -6.78 -0.17
N VAL A 42 -2.11 -5.69 0.07
CA VAL A 42 -2.62 -4.33 -0.14
C VAL A 42 -2.84 -4.04 -1.61
N ALA A 43 -1.92 -4.47 -2.48
CA ALA A 43 -2.05 -4.30 -3.92
C ALA A 43 -3.28 -5.03 -4.48
N GLN A 44 -3.54 -6.26 -4.03
CA GLN A 44 -4.73 -7.02 -4.41
C GLN A 44 -6.01 -6.33 -3.94
N LEU A 45 -6.05 -5.87 -2.69
CA LEU A 45 -7.19 -5.13 -2.13
C LEU A 45 -7.48 -3.86 -2.94
N LEU A 46 -6.46 -3.05 -3.25
CA LEU A 46 -6.63 -1.80 -4.01
C LEU A 46 -7.07 -2.06 -5.46
N ARG A 47 -6.56 -3.11 -6.10
CA ARG A 47 -7.05 -3.56 -7.42
C ARG A 47 -8.53 -3.93 -7.37
N GLY A 48 -8.97 -4.61 -6.31
CA GLY A 48 -10.39 -4.93 -6.07
C GLY A 48 -11.29 -3.69 -5.97
N PHE A 49 -10.74 -2.56 -5.52
CA PHE A 49 -11.42 -1.26 -5.51
C PHE A 49 -11.21 -0.44 -6.82
N GLY A 50 -10.74 -1.07 -7.89
CA GLY A 50 -10.54 -0.43 -9.20
C GLY A 50 -9.33 0.51 -9.27
N ARG A 51 -8.42 0.48 -8.28
CA ARG A 51 -7.20 1.29 -8.30
C ARG A 51 -6.10 0.58 -9.09
N ARG A 52 -5.30 1.37 -9.81
CA ARG A 52 -4.10 0.88 -10.51
C ARG A 52 -2.86 1.14 -9.66
N ILE A 53 -1.98 0.15 -9.57
CA ILE A 53 -0.68 0.31 -8.90
C ILE A 53 0.30 0.94 -9.89
N GLN A 54 0.91 2.05 -9.49
CA GLN A 54 1.86 2.78 -10.33
C GLN A 54 3.22 2.05 -10.37
N PRO A 55 3.88 1.99 -11.54
CA PRO A 55 5.26 1.53 -11.62
C PRO A 55 6.20 2.48 -10.87
N ALA A 56 7.29 1.94 -10.34
CA ALA A 56 8.29 2.73 -9.64
C ALA A 56 8.94 3.83 -10.52
N ALA A 57 9.00 3.64 -11.85
CA ALA A 57 9.49 4.66 -12.78
C ALA A 57 8.62 5.93 -12.74
N SER A 58 7.29 5.77 -12.82
CA SER A 58 6.34 6.89 -12.79
C SER A 58 6.40 7.67 -11.47
N LEU A 59 6.63 6.99 -10.35
CA LEU A 59 6.82 7.65 -9.06
C LEU A 59 8.09 8.52 -9.03
N ARG A 60 9.19 8.04 -9.63
CA ARG A 60 10.44 8.82 -9.70
C ARG A 60 10.29 10.05 -10.58
N GLU A 61 9.59 9.94 -11.70
CA GLU A 61 9.29 11.06 -12.58
C GLU A 61 8.45 12.13 -11.86
N ALA A 62 7.37 11.73 -11.20
CA ALA A 62 6.53 12.63 -10.42
C ALA A 62 7.31 13.33 -9.30
N ALA A 63 8.15 12.60 -8.56
CA ALA A 63 8.98 13.16 -7.50
C ALA A 63 10.00 14.17 -8.05
N ALA A 64 10.61 13.89 -9.21
CA ALA A 64 11.57 14.80 -9.86
C ALA A 64 10.92 16.10 -10.34
N LEU A 65 9.65 16.05 -10.77
CA LEU A 65 8.88 17.25 -11.15
C LEU A 65 8.51 18.10 -9.95
N SER A 66 8.21 17.49 -8.80
CA SER A 66 7.83 18.21 -7.57
C SER A 66 9.00 18.89 -6.85
N GLN A 67 10.25 18.58 -7.20
CA GLN A 67 11.46 19.16 -6.59
C GLN A 67 12.01 20.38 -7.35
N ARG A 68 11.24 20.89 -8.33
CA ARG A 68 11.53 22.08 -9.12
C ARG A 68 10.65 23.23 -8.69
#